data_AF-A0A521PTY4-F1
#
_entry.id   AF-A0A521PTY4-F1
#
_cell.length_a   1.000
_cell.length_b   1.000
_cell.length_c   1.000
_cell.angle_alpha   90.00
_cell.angle_beta   90.00
_cell.angle_gamma   90.00
#
_symmetry.space_group_name_H-M   'P 1'
#
loop_
_entity.id
_entity.type
_entity.pdbx_description
1 polymer ?
#
loop_
_entity_poly.entity_id
_entity_poly.type
_entity_poly.pdbx_seq_one_letter_code
_entity_poly.pdbx_strand_id
1 'polypeptide(L)'
;MSDEGPEILIVGAGPAGLTAATYLARFRRRVLVADGGAPRACWIPLSHNMPGFPSGITGDAILQRMTEQATEYGAVIESGRVESLSRNGDGFIARLNGRDIPVRAV
;
A
#
# COMPACT_ATOMS: atom_id res chain seq x y z
N MET A 1 2.10 18.92 -8.82
CA MET A 1 2.57 17.56 -8.48
C MET A 1 3.71 17.27 -9.44
N SER A 2 4.90 17.03 -8.91
CA SER A 2 6.12 16.87 -9.71
C SER A 2 5.99 15.71 -10.70
N ASP A 3 6.51 15.90 -11.90
CA ASP A 3 6.48 15.03 -13.09
C ASP A 3 7.27 13.70 -12.93
N GLU A 4 7.47 13.24 -11.69
CA GLU A 4 8.26 12.06 -11.37
C GLU A 4 7.37 10.97 -10.77
N GLY A 5 7.38 9.80 -11.40
CA GLY A 5 6.67 8.60 -10.94
C GLY A 5 7.08 8.11 -9.54
N PRO A 6 6.43 7.05 -9.03
CA PRO A 6 6.73 6.52 -7.70
C PRO A 6 8.18 6.04 -7.59
N GLU A 7 8.81 6.28 -6.44
CA GLU A 7 10.11 5.70 -6.13
C GLU A 7 9.98 4.28 -5.59
N ILE A 8 8.87 4.01 -4.89
CA ILE A 8 8.61 2.75 -4.20
C ILE A 8 7.22 2.26 -4.57
N LEU A 9 7.14 1.00 -4.99
CA LEU A 9 5.87 0.29 -5.15
C LEU A 9 5.66 -0.62 -3.95
N ILE A 10 4.46 -0.64 -3.39
CA ILE A 10 4.05 -1.63 -2.39
C ILE A 10 2.96 -2.48 -3.03
N VAL A 11 3.18 -3.79 -3.10
CA VAL A 11 2.20 -4.73 -3.67
C VAL A 11 1.27 -5.24 -2.58
N GLY A 12 0.06 -4.68 -2.51
CA GLY A 12 -1.01 -5.09 -1.60
C GLY A 12 -1.34 -4.05 -0.51
N ALA A 13 -2.61 -3.65 -0.45
CA ALA A 13 -3.14 -2.71 0.55
C ALA A 13 -3.68 -3.41 1.81
N GLY A 14 -2.96 -4.42 2.32
CA GLY A 14 -3.24 -5.00 3.63
C GLY A 14 -2.55 -4.23 4.76
N PRO A 15 -2.71 -4.66 6.04
CA PRO A 15 -2.07 -3.99 7.17
C PRO A 15 -0.55 -3.83 7.03
N ALA A 16 0.14 -4.84 6.48
CA ALA A 16 1.58 -4.76 6.24
C ALA A 16 1.95 -3.66 5.23
N GLY A 17 1.28 -3.64 4.07
CA GLY A 17 1.54 -2.66 3.01
C GLY A 17 1.17 -1.24 3.43
N LEU A 18 0.02 -1.05 4.09
CA LEU A 18 -0.42 0.27 4.55
C LEU A 18 0.47 0.82 5.69
N THR A 19 0.99 -0.05 6.56
CA THR A 19 1.99 0.35 7.56
C THR A 19 3.29 0.80 6.88
N ALA A 20 3.81 0.01 5.94
CA ALA A 20 5.02 0.37 5.19
C ALA A 20 4.84 1.69 4.43
N ALA A 21 3.67 1.88 3.79
CA ALA A 21 3.32 3.10 3.08
C ALA A 21 3.33 4.32 4.01
N THR A 22 2.71 4.20 5.18
CA THR A 22 2.68 5.26 6.19
C THR A 22 4.09 5.71 6.57
N TYR A 23 4.99 4.77 6.87
CA TYR A 23 6.36 5.10 7.29
C TYR A 23 7.17 5.71 6.14
N LEU A 24 7.12 5.12 4.94
CA LEU A 24 7.87 5.61 3.79
C LEU A 24 7.41 6.99 3.33
N ALA A 25 6.09 7.23 3.33
CA ALA A 25 5.51 8.54 3.02
C ALA A 25 5.95 9.61 4.04
N ARG A 26 6.05 9.28 5.33
CA ARG A 26 6.62 10.17 6.37
C ARG A 26 8.10 10.50 6.15
N PHE A 27 8.86 9.61 5.51
CA PHE A 27 10.23 9.89 5.04
C PHE A 27 10.28 10.63 3.70
N ARG A 28 9.14 11.18 3.24
CA ARG A 28 8.99 11.93 1.99
C ARG A 28 9.37 11.15 0.73
N ARG A 29 9.18 9.83 0.76
CA ARG A 29 9.29 8.98 -0.44
C ARG A 29 8.01 9.07 -1.26
N ARG A 30 8.13 9.01 -2.58
CA ARG A 30 6.98 8.86 -3.47
C ARG A 30 6.54 7.39 -3.49
N VAL A 31 5.48 7.08 -2.74
CA VAL A 31 4.99 5.71 -2.54
C VAL A 31 3.72 5.49 -3.36
N LEU A 32 3.69 4.40 -4.12
CA LEU A 32 2.48 3.85 -4.73
C LEU A 32 2.15 2.50 -4.07
N VAL A 33 0.93 2.33 -3.59
CA VAL A 33 0.39 1.05 -3.11
C VAL A 33 -0.54 0.51 -4.20
N ALA A 34 -0.23 -0.65 -4.75
CA ALA A 34 -1.13 -1.37 -5.64
C ALA A 34 -2.12 -2.22 -4.82
N ASP A 35 -3.39 -1.86 -4.86
CA ASP A 35 -4.45 -2.57 -4.16
C ASP A 35 -5.17 -3.56 -5.08
N GLY A 36 -4.96 -4.85 -4.84
CA GLY A 36 -5.66 -5.93 -5.54
C GLY A 36 -7.14 -6.07 -5.18
N GLY A 37 -7.67 -5.28 -4.25
CA GLY A 37 -9.10 -5.20 -3.89
C GLY A 37 -9.62 -6.32 -3.00
N ALA A 38 -8.76 -7.26 -2.59
CA ALA A 38 -9.13 -8.38 -1.71
C ALA A 38 -8.12 -8.57 -0.56
N PRO A 39 -7.88 -7.55 0.29
CA PRO A 39 -6.98 -7.68 1.43
C PRO A 39 -7.55 -8.66 2.45
N ARG A 40 -6.79 -9.70 2.83
CA ARG A 40 -7.27 -10.74 3.78
C ARG A 40 -7.84 -10.21 5.09
N ALA A 41 -7.41 -9.03 5.53
CA ALA A 41 -7.91 -8.41 6.74
C ALA A 41 -9.41 -8.09 6.66
N CYS A 42 -10.00 -7.88 5.46
CA CYS A 42 -11.45 -7.64 5.32
C CYS A 42 -12.31 -8.83 5.76
N TRP A 43 -11.74 -10.05 5.86
CA TRP A 43 -12.46 -11.23 6.34
C TRP A 43 -12.62 -11.28 7.84
N ILE A 44 -11.95 -10.38 8.59
CA ILE A 44 -11.99 -10.36 10.05
C ILE A 44 -13.32 -9.72 10.49
N PRO A 45 -14.27 -10.48 11.08
CA PRO A 45 -15.53 -9.90 11.53
C PRO A 45 -15.29 -8.91 12.68
N LEU A 46 -14.46 -9.31 13.64
CA LEU A 46 -14.02 -8.50 14.76
C LEU A 46 -12.68 -9.04 15.29
N SER A 47 -11.67 -8.18 15.38
CA SER A 47 -10.39 -8.50 16.03
C SER A 47 -10.37 -7.94 17.45
N HIS A 48 -9.94 -8.77 18.41
CA HIS A 48 -9.62 -8.37 19.79
C HIS A 48 -8.12 -8.27 20.06
N ASN A 49 -7.27 -8.51 19.06
CA ASN A 49 -5.82 -8.52 19.21
C ASN A 49 -5.13 -7.31 18.58
N MET A 50 -5.89 -6.29 18.17
CA MET A 50 -5.34 -5.02 17.68
C MET A 50 -5.15 -4.03 18.85
N PRO A 51 -3.90 -3.65 19.18
CA PRO A 51 -3.64 -2.66 20.23
C PRO A 51 -4.34 -1.34 19.94
N GLY A 52 -4.82 -0.67 21.00
CA GLY A 52 -5.58 0.59 20.89
C GLY A 52 -7.09 0.41 20.70
N PHE A 53 -7.59 -0.82 20.53
CA PHE A 53 -9.01 -1.11 20.36
C PHE A 53 -9.50 -2.13 21.41
N PRO A 54 -9.69 -1.71 22.68
CA PRO A 54 -10.04 -2.63 23.77
C PRO A 54 -11.38 -3.34 23.58
N SER A 55 -12.34 -2.68 22.91
CA SER A 55 -13.64 -3.28 22.55
C SER A 55 -13.60 -4.11 21.27
N GLY A 56 -12.42 -4.26 20.66
CA GLY A 56 -12.22 -4.84 19.35
C GLY A 56 -12.51 -3.88 18.19
N ILE A 57 -12.11 -4.30 16.98
CA ILE A 57 -12.29 -3.54 15.73
C ILE A 57 -12.45 -4.50 14.54
N THR A 58 -13.34 -4.17 13.60
CA THR A 58 -13.56 -5.01 12.41
C THR A 58 -12.41 -4.88 11.42
N GLY A 59 -12.23 -5.89 10.57
CA GLY A 59 -11.19 -5.89 9.54
C GLY A 59 -11.23 -4.67 8.62
N ASP A 60 -12.43 -4.34 8.13
CA ASP A 60 -12.65 -3.18 7.25
C ASP A 60 -12.33 -1.86 7.98
N ALA A 61 -12.71 -1.76 9.25
CA ALA A 61 -12.44 -0.59 10.08
C ALA A 61 -10.94 -0.40 10.36
N ILE A 62 -10.16 -1.50 10.46
CA ILE A 62 -8.69 -1.43 10.51
C ILE A 62 -8.16 -0.90 9.17
N LEU A 63 -8.54 -1.53 8.06
CA LEU A 63 -8.06 -1.18 6.72
C LEU A 63 -8.35 0.27 6.33
N GLN A 64 -9.55 0.76 6.67
CA GLN A 64 -9.96 2.14 6.46
C GLN A 64 -9.03 3.12 7.19
N ARG A 65 -8.84 2.93 8.51
CA ARG A 65 -7.99 3.81 9.32
C ARG A 65 -6.53 3.81 8.85
N MET A 66 -6.00 2.64 8.48
CA MET A 66 -4.63 2.53 7.98
C MET A 66 -4.48 3.17 6.59
N THR A 67 -5.50 3.08 5.74
CA THR A 67 -5.57 3.79 4.46
C THR A 67 -5.58 5.29 4.66
N GLU A 68 -6.46 5.80 5.54
CA GLU A 68 -6.54 7.23 5.89
C GLU A 68 -5.18 7.75 6.39
N GLN A 69 -4.53 7.00 7.28
CA GLN A 69 -3.21 7.38 7.80
C GLN A 69 -2.14 7.40 6.70
N ALA A 70 -2.12 6.41 5.81
CA ALA A 70 -1.12 6.37 4.74
C ALA A 70 -1.30 7.52 3.74
N THR A 71 -2.55 7.82 3.35
CA THR A 71 -2.86 8.89 2.40
C THR A 71 -2.67 10.28 3.00
N GLU A 72 -2.91 10.46 4.31
CA GLU A 72 -2.60 11.71 5.03
C GLU A 72 -1.12 12.12 4.87
N TYR A 73 -0.21 11.15 4.88
CA TYR A 73 1.22 11.40 4.68
C TYR A 73 1.67 11.40 3.21
N GLY A 74 0.75 11.20 2.26
CA GLY A 74 1.01 11.32 0.82
C GLY A 74 1.28 10.01 0.08
N ALA A 75 1.01 8.84 0.69
CA ALA A 75 1.00 7.59 -0.08
C ALA A 75 -0.17 7.61 -1.10
N VAL A 76 0.10 7.18 -2.32
CA VAL A 76 -0.94 7.00 -3.35
C VAL A 76 -1.38 5.55 -3.33
N ILE A 77 -2.69 5.31 -3.28
CA ILE A 77 -3.26 3.96 -3.37
C ILE A 77 -3.98 3.86 -4.71
N GLU A 78 -3.57 2.91 -5.54
CA GLU A 78 -4.16 2.64 -6.84
C GLU A 78 -4.76 1.24 -6.84
N SER A 79 -6.04 1.13 -7.20
CA SER A 79 -6.67 -0.16 -7.43
C SER A 79 -6.08 -0.83 -8.66
N GLY A 80 -5.58 -2.05 -8.49
CA GLY A 80 -5.02 -2.86 -9.56
C GLY A 80 -4.18 -4.00 -9.02
N ARG A 81 -4.20 -5.11 -9.78
CA ARG A 81 -3.30 -6.23 -9.53
C ARG A 81 -1.99 -5.98 -10.28
N VAL A 82 -0.87 -6.10 -9.59
CA VAL A 82 0.44 -6.17 -10.25
C VAL A 82 0.50 -7.46 -11.07
N GLU A 83 0.59 -7.31 -12.38
CA GLU A 83 0.56 -8.38 -13.39
C GLU A 83 1.93 -9.07 -13.51
N SER A 84 3.01 -8.29 -13.41
CA SER A 84 4.38 -8.78 -13.46
C SER A 84 5.34 -7.86 -12.71
N LEU A 85 6.49 -8.42 -12.31
CA LEU A 85 7.58 -7.70 -11.68
C LEU A 85 8.91 -8.25 -12.21
N SER A 86 9.76 -7.37 -12.73
CA SER A 86 11.10 -7.72 -13.22
C SER A 86 12.15 -6.75 -12.70
N ARG A 87 13.40 -7.22 -12.59
CA ARG A 87 14.55 -6.35 -12.30
C ARG A 87 14.88 -5.51 -13.53
N ASN A 88 15.25 -4.26 -13.31
CA ASN A 88 15.78 -3.37 -14.33
C ASN A 88 16.94 -2.54 -13.74
N GLY A 89 18.18 -2.97 -14.00
CA GLY A 89 19.38 -2.38 -13.38
C GLY A 89 19.30 -2.45 -11.86
N ASP A 90 19.46 -1.30 -11.20
CA ASP A 90 19.39 -1.14 -9.74
C ASP A 90 17.96 -1.02 -9.20
N GLY A 91 16.94 -1.09 -10.08
CA GLY A 91 15.53 -0.98 -9.72
C GLY A 91 14.68 -2.11 -10.29
N PHE A 92 13.40 -1.81 -10.48
CA PHE A 92 12.38 -2.74 -10.94
C PHE A 92 11.42 -2.08 -11.93
N ILE A 93 10.80 -2.89 -12.77
CA ILE A 93 9.61 -2.50 -13.53
C ILE A 93 8.49 -3.44 -13.09
N ALA A 94 7.39 -2.85 -12.64
CA ALA A 94 6.15 -3.56 -12.36
C ALA A 94 5.11 -3.23 -13.42
N ARG A 95 4.31 -4.20 -13.83
CA ARG A 95 3.17 -3.96 -14.72
C ARG A 95 1.88 -3.87 -13.90
N LEU A 96 1.20 -2.74 -13.97
CA LEU A 96 -0.03 -2.45 -13.23
C LEU A 96 -1.04 -1.80 -14.18
N ASN A 97 -2.23 -2.39 -14.31
CA ASN A 97 -3.30 -1.88 -15.18
C ASN A 97 -2.83 -1.68 -16.63
N GLY A 98 -2.04 -2.63 -17.15
CA GLY A 98 -1.43 -2.57 -18.48
C GLY A 98 -0.33 -1.52 -18.68
N ARG A 99 0.09 -0.81 -17.62
CA ARG A 99 1.16 0.21 -17.66
C ARG A 99 2.41 -0.31 -16.97
N ASP A 100 3.57 0.03 -17.53
CA ASP A 100 4.86 -0.23 -16.89
C ASP A 100 5.20 0.90 -15.91
N ILE A 101 5.47 0.51 -14.67
CA ILE A 101 5.79 1.42 -13.56
C ILE A 101 7.24 1.15 -13.12
N PRO A 102 8.21 1.98 -13.56
CA PRO A 102 9.57 1.90 -13.07
C PRO A 102 9.64 2.40 -11.63
N VAL A 103 10.29 1.63 -10.75
CA VAL A 103 10.49 1.95 -9.33
C VAL A 103 11.87 1.53 -8.86
N ARG A 104 12.36 2.15 -7.78
CA ARG A 104 13.66 1.84 -7.18
C ARG A 104 13.60 0.67 -6.21
N ALA A 105 12.43 0.46 -5.59
CA ALA A 105 12.19 -0.62 -4.64
C ALA A 105 10.75 -1.12 -4.72
N VAL A 106 10.57 -2.39 -4.35
CA VAL A 106 9.28 -3.08 -4.19
C VAL A 106 9.24 -3.80 -2.86
#